data_AF-A0A963TDS8-F1
#
_entry.id   AF-A0A963TDS8-F1
#
_cell.length_a   1.000
_cell.length_b   1.000
_cell.length_c   1.000
_cell.angle_alpha   90.00
_cell.angle_beta   90.00
_cell.angle_gamma   90.00
#
_symmetry.space_group_name_H-M   'P 1'
#
loop_
_entity.id
_entity.type
_entity.pdbx_description
1 polymer ?
#
loop_
_entity_poly.entity_id
_entity_poly.type
_entity_poly.pdbx_seq_one_letter_code
_entity_poly.pdbx_strand_id
1 'polypeptide(L)'
;MTLPSLSTWRRRVAGMRGWRRRGLAAGLGALACLALPPAHVLPVLVPAFTGLVWLLDGATDRRAAFGAGWWFGFGYFSLGFYWIGAAMLVEAEKFAWMIPFAVFGVAGVEALFTGLAGLAAWMAVRALGVLGGGAPTGPARVLLLAAAWGAGEWLRSWAFTGFPWNPVGAVWVVSDAMAQVAALVGVYGLGMVTVAAAAMPAVLGDGGAGRRSWGPVAVMAGLLVLAWGGGALRLAGATDATVPGVRLRLVQPDIPQRLKWQADLRAGHIRRQVDMSLAPPADGDPAPTHVIWGETMVPAFLDRDESARALVAQAVPPGGLVLAGAPRAPDTGGPFRVWNSLLAVDGAGRVVATYDKAHLVPFGEYVPFRSILPIDKITAGRGDFSAGPGPRAVDLPGLPPVGPQICYEIIFPGRVVGDRRPAWLLNITNDSWFGRTAGPY
;
A
#
# COMPACT_ATOMS: atom_id res chain seq x y z
N MET A 1 1.86 -4.13 -45.73
CA MET A 1 2.88 -4.32 -44.69
C MET A 1 2.36 -5.37 -43.72
N THR A 2 2.80 -6.62 -43.82
CA THR A 2 2.37 -7.70 -42.91
C THR A 2 2.98 -7.48 -41.53
N LEU A 3 2.14 -7.36 -40.49
CA LEU A 3 2.61 -7.23 -39.10
C LEU A 3 3.51 -8.42 -38.74
N PRO A 4 4.65 -8.20 -38.05
CA PRO A 4 5.52 -9.30 -37.63
C PRO A 4 4.77 -10.29 -36.73
N SER A 5 4.99 -11.60 -36.92
CA SER A 5 4.41 -12.63 -36.05
C SER A 5 4.86 -12.47 -34.59
N LEU A 6 4.03 -12.91 -33.63
CA LEU A 6 4.39 -12.92 -32.20
C LEU A 6 5.68 -13.71 -31.91
N SER A 7 5.94 -14.78 -32.67
CA SER A 7 7.20 -15.53 -32.58
C SER A 7 8.43 -14.72 -33.00
N THR A 8 8.27 -13.80 -33.95
CA THR A 8 9.33 -12.86 -34.36
C THR A 8 9.61 -11.84 -33.26
N TRP A 9 8.57 -11.30 -32.64
CA TRP A 9 8.70 -10.40 -31.48
C TRP A 9 9.37 -11.09 -30.30
N ARG A 10 8.95 -12.31 -29.95
CA ARG A 10 9.59 -13.11 -28.91
C ARG A 10 11.09 -13.27 -29.17
N ARG A 11 11.50 -13.69 -30.37
CA ARG A 11 12.92 -13.85 -30.72
C ARG A 11 13.69 -12.53 -30.60
N ARG A 12 13.11 -11.41 -31.03
CA ARG A 12 13.73 -10.08 -30.90
C ARG A 12 13.93 -9.70 -29.44
N VAL A 13 12.91 -9.83 -28.60
CA VAL A 13 12.95 -9.50 -27.17
C VAL A 13 13.92 -10.42 -26.41
N ALA A 14 13.80 -11.73 -26.61
CA ALA A 14 14.69 -12.72 -26.00
C ALA A 14 16.16 -12.53 -26.41
N GLY A 15 16.40 -12.13 -27.66
CA GLY A 15 17.74 -11.88 -28.19
C GLY A 15 18.39 -10.56 -27.75
N MET A 16 17.66 -9.66 -27.08
CA MET A 16 18.22 -8.37 -26.65
C MET A 16 19.32 -8.53 -25.61
N ARG A 17 20.36 -7.70 -25.69
CA ARG A 17 21.51 -7.69 -24.78
C ARG A 17 21.83 -6.28 -24.30
N GLY A 18 22.67 -6.20 -23.26
CA GLY A 18 23.21 -4.94 -22.74
C GLY A 18 22.13 -3.95 -22.30
N TRP A 19 22.37 -2.67 -22.56
CA TRP A 19 21.49 -1.57 -22.13
C TRP A 19 20.10 -1.63 -22.75
N ARG A 20 19.95 -2.11 -24.00
CA ARG A 20 18.64 -2.23 -24.66
C ARG A 20 17.70 -3.19 -23.92
N ARG A 21 18.25 -4.33 -23.47
CA ARG A 21 17.52 -5.31 -22.65
C ARG A 21 17.07 -4.71 -21.32
N ARG A 22 17.98 -3.99 -20.64
CA ARG A 22 17.72 -3.35 -19.34
C ARG A 22 16.67 -2.22 -19.47
N GLY A 23 16.82 -1.38 -20.49
CA GLY A 23 15.88 -0.30 -20.80
C GLY A 23 14.50 -0.82 -21.16
N LEU A 24 14.40 -1.90 -21.95
CA LEU A 24 13.12 -2.56 -22.23
C LEU A 24 12.48 -3.11 -20.94
N ALA A 25 13.24 -3.81 -20.11
CA ALA A 25 12.73 -4.34 -18.84
C ALA A 25 12.16 -3.20 -17.95
N ALA A 26 12.93 -2.13 -17.75
CA ALA A 26 12.48 -0.96 -17.00
C ALA A 26 11.26 -0.27 -17.63
N GLY A 27 11.23 -0.11 -18.95
CA GLY A 27 10.08 0.45 -19.66
C GLY A 27 8.81 -0.40 -19.50
N LEU A 28 8.92 -1.73 -19.56
CA LEU A 28 7.80 -2.64 -19.33
C LEU A 28 7.30 -2.58 -17.88
N GLY A 29 8.21 -2.45 -16.92
CA GLY A 29 7.86 -2.25 -15.51
C GLY A 29 7.12 -0.93 -15.28
N ALA A 30 7.64 0.18 -15.80
CA ALA A 30 6.98 1.47 -15.74
C ALA A 30 5.60 1.44 -16.43
N LEU A 31 5.51 0.75 -17.56
CA LEU A 31 4.23 0.52 -18.24
C LEU A 31 3.25 -0.25 -17.35
N ALA A 32 3.67 -1.33 -16.68
CA ALA A 32 2.83 -2.09 -15.74
C ALA A 32 2.34 -1.23 -14.56
N CYS A 33 3.14 -0.26 -14.10
CA CYS A 33 2.73 0.65 -13.02
C CYS A 33 1.52 1.52 -13.41
N LEU A 34 1.28 1.79 -14.70
CA LEU A 34 0.10 2.55 -15.14
C LEU A 34 -1.22 1.81 -14.90
N ALA A 35 -1.19 0.52 -14.55
CA ALA A 35 -2.37 -0.23 -14.15
C ALA A 35 -2.83 0.08 -12.71
N LEU A 36 -1.95 0.65 -11.88
CA LEU A 36 -2.27 1.06 -10.51
C LEU A 36 -3.09 2.36 -10.48
N PRO A 37 -3.74 2.67 -9.35
CA PRO A 37 -4.27 4.01 -9.12
C PRO A 37 -3.20 5.11 -9.32
N PRO A 38 -3.60 6.31 -9.75
CA PRO A 38 -4.94 6.70 -10.22
C PRO A 38 -5.20 6.37 -11.71
N ALA A 39 -4.24 5.75 -12.41
CA ALA A 39 -4.28 5.64 -13.88
C ALA A 39 -5.15 4.48 -14.38
N HIS A 40 -5.19 3.34 -13.67
CA HIS A 40 -6.06 2.19 -13.95
C HIS A 40 -6.01 1.63 -15.38
N VAL A 41 -4.88 1.78 -16.09
CA VAL A 41 -4.74 1.33 -17.49
C VAL A 41 -4.47 -0.17 -17.56
N LEU A 42 -5.38 -1.01 -17.04
CA LEU A 42 -5.20 -2.47 -16.91
C LEU A 42 -4.65 -3.22 -18.14
N PRO A 43 -5.05 -2.92 -19.40
CA PRO A 43 -4.59 -3.66 -20.57
C PRO A 43 -3.06 -3.64 -20.77
N VAL A 44 -2.36 -2.65 -20.20
CA VAL A 44 -0.90 -2.52 -20.32
C VAL A 44 -0.13 -3.63 -19.59
N LEU A 45 -0.78 -4.31 -18.64
CA LEU A 45 -0.20 -5.46 -17.93
C LEU A 45 0.14 -6.59 -18.92
N VAL A 46 -0.68 -6.77 -19.97
CA VAL A 46 -0.48 -7.82 -20.97
C VAL A 46 0.86 -7.69 -21.69
N PRO A 47 1.16 -6.59 -22.41
CA PRO A 47 2.47 -6.44 -23.05
C PRO A 47 3.61 -6.37 -22.03
N ALA A 48 3.41 -5.78 -20.84
CA ALA A 48 4.43 -5.69 -19.81
C ALA A 48 4.91 -7.07 -19.33
N PHE A 49 3.99 -7.90 -18.84
CA PHE A 49 4.32 -9.23 -18.31
C PHE A 49 4.66 -10.24 -19.42
N THR A 50 4.04 -10.12 -20.61
CA THR A 50 4.47 -10.90 -21.79
C THR A 50 5.93 -10.61 -22.15
N GLY A 51 6.31 -9.33 -22.18
CA GLY A 51 7.68 -8.91 -22.44
C GLY A 51 8.65 -9.41 -21.37
N LEU A 52 8.27 -9.39 -20.09
CA LEU A 52 9.08 -9.93 -19.00
C LEU A 52 9.33 -11.45 -19.17
N VAL A 53 8.31 -12.23 -19.52
CA VAL A 53 8.48 -13.67 -19.80
C VAL A 53 9.46 -13.89 -20.95
N TRP A 54 9.34 -13.15 -22.06
CA TRP A 54 10.26 -13.29 -23.19
C TRP A 54 11.68 -12.81 -22.87
N LEU A 55 11.84 -11.81 -22.00
CA LEU A 55 13.15 -11.44 -21.48
C LEU A 55 13.75 -12.60 -20.68
N LEU A 56 13.00 -13.22 -19.76
CA LEU A 56 13.44 -14.36 -18.97
C LEU A 56 13.77 -15.58 -19.85
N ASP A 57 12.97 -15.87 -20.88
CA ASP A 57 13.26 -16.92 -21.87
C ASP A 57 14.64 -16.73 -22.53
N GLY A 58 15.04 -15.48 -22.78
CA GLY A 58 16.33 -15.13 -23.38
C GLY A 58 17.49 -14.99 -22.39
N ALA A 59 17.27 -15.22 -21.09
CA ALA A 59 18.33 -15.10 -20.09
C ALA A 59 19.30 -16.29 -20.18
N THR A 60 20.58 -15.99 -20.41
CA THR A 60 21.65 -16.98 -20.57
C THR A 60 22.23 -17.48 -19.25
N ASP A 61 22.12 -16.67 -18.19
CA ASP A 61 22.67 -16.95 -16.87
C ASP A 61 21.80 -16.36 -15.75
N ARG A 62 22.15 -16.67 -14.50
CA ARG A 62 21.45 -16.20 -13.30
C ARG A 62 21.43 -14.67 -13.18
N ARG A 63 22.49 -13.98 -13.61
CA ARG A 63 22.58 -12.51 -13.55
C ARG A 63 21.64 -11.86 -14.58
N ALA A 64 21.51 -12.44 -15.76
CA ALA A 64 20.59 -11.98 -16.80
C ALA A 64 19.12 -12.21 -16.43
N ALA A 65 18.82 -13.31 -15.70
CA ALA A 65 17.48 -13.60 -15.18
C ALA A 65 17.11 -12.66 -14.02
N PHE A 66 17.98 -12.54 -13.01
CA PHE A 66 17.82 -11.59 -11.93
C PHE A 66 17.69 -10.16 -12.46
N GLY A 67 18.57 -9.76 -13.38
CA GLY A 67 18.55 -8.44 -13.98
C GLY A 67 17.28 -8.13 -14.77
N ALA A 68 16.65 -9.12 -15.42
CA ALA A 68 15.37 -8.90 -16.11
C ALA A 68 14.25 -8.56 -15.12
N GLY A 69 14.13 -9.33 -14.03
CA GLY A 69 13.17 -9.05 -12.96
C GLY A 69 13.49 -7.76 -12.19
N TRP A 70 14.77 -7.49 -11.94
CA TRP A 70 15.21 -6.29 -11.21
C TRP A 70 14.96 -5.03 -12.02
N TRP A 71 15.38 -4.95 -13.28
CA TRP A 71 15.12 -3.75 -14.09
C TRP A 71 13.63 -3.53 -14.33
N PHE A 72 12.83 -4.60 -14.48
CA PHE A 72 11.38 -4.50 -14.51
C PHE A 72 10.82 -3.90 -13.22
N GLY A 73 11.19 -4.46 -12.06
CA GLY A 73 10.77 -3.90 -10.76
C GLY A 73 11.23 -2.47 -10.58
N PHE A 74 12.46 -2.15 -10.97
CA PHE A 74 13.02 -0.81 -10.84
C PHE A 74 12.20 0.22 -11.61
N GLY A 75 11.78 -0.09 -12.86
CA GLY A 75 10.89 0.77 -13.61
C GLY A 75 9.50 0.89 -12.98
N TYR A 76 8.92 -0.24 -12.54
CA TYR A 76 7.61 -0.28 -11.88
C TYR A 76 7.58 0.56 -10.60
N PHE A 77 8.57 0.38 -9.73
CA PHE A 77 8.67 1.07 -8.44
C PHE A 77 9.16 2.51 -8.58
N SER A 78 10.03 2.84 -9.54
CA SER A 78 10.44 4.25 -9.74
C SER A 78 9.26 5.13 -10.14
N LEU A 79 8.41 4.63 -11.06
CA LEU A 79 7.18 5.33 -11.40
C LEU A 79 6.13 5.20 -10.28
N GLY A 80 6.08 4.07 -9.58
CA GLY A 80 5.11 3.83 -8.52
C GLY A 80 5.39 4.60 -7.22
N PHE A 81 6.63 5.03 -6.97
CA PHE A 81 7.08 5.67 -5.73
C PHE A 81 7.62 7.09 -5.94
N TYR A 82 7.44 7.70 -7.11
CA TYR A 82 7.91 9.08 -7.35
C TYR A 82 7.35 10.08 -6.31
N TRP A 83 6.15 9.81 -5.78
CA TRP A 83 5.48 10.60 -4.77
C TRP A 83 6.23 10.66 -3.44
N ILE A 84 7.12 9.71 -3.13
CA ILE A 84 7.99 9.78 -1.94
C ILE A 84 8.83 11.07 -1.97
N GLY A 85 9.19 11.54 -3.17
CA GLY A 85 9.90 12.80 -3.34
C GLY A 85 9.15 14.01 -2.77
N ALA A 86 7.80 13.99 -2.76
CA ALA A 86 6.99 15.08 -2.22
C ALA A 86 7.18 15.26 -0.71
N ALA A 87 7.39 14.17 0.03
CA ALA A 87 7.64 14.23 1.48
C ALA A 87 8.94 14.99 1.79
N MET A 88 9.97 14.87 0.93
CA MET A 88 11.24 15.59 1.08
C MET A 88 11.09 17.10 0.82
N LEU A 89 10.04 17.52 0.10
CA LEU A 89 9.80 18.92 -0.23
C LEU A 89 9.07 19.69 0.88
N VAL A 90 8.55 19.01 1.91
CA VAL A 90 7.91 19.66 3.07
C VAL A 90 8.92 20.55 3.81
N GLU A 91 10.15 20.06 3.98
CA GLU A 91 11.31 20.83 4.48
C GLU A 91 12.44 20.77 3.43
N ALA A 92 12.15 21.30 2.23
CA ALA A 92 13.02 21.19 1.06
C ALA A 92 14.48 21.62 1.31
N GLU A 93 14.68 22.67 2.10
CA GLU A 93 16.01 23.18 2.47
C GLU A 93 16.88 22.12 3.17
N LYS A 94 16.26 21.17 3.89
CA LYS A 94 16.95 20.10 4.60
C LYS A 94 17.02 18.80 3.80
N PHE A 95 15.94 18.43 3.11
CA PHE A 95 15.76 17.07 2.59
C PHE A 95 15.68 16.95 1.06
N ALA A 96 15.59 18.04 0.30
CA ALA A 96 15.42 17.94 -1.17
C ALA A 96 16.57 17.18 -1.87
N TRP A 97 17.80 17.27 -1.35
CA TRP A 97 18.95 16.52 -1.87
C TRP A 97 18.79 15.00 -1.76
N MET A 98 17.91 14.51 -0.86
CA MET A 98 17.65 13.08 -0.67
C MET A 98 16.70 12.49 -1.71
N ILE A 99 16.00 13.30 -2.52
CA ILE A 99 14.98 12.82 -3.45
C ILE A 99 15.46 11.70 -4.38
N PRO A 100 16.63 11.79 -5.06
CA PRO A 100 17.09 10.71 -5.92
C PRO A 100 17.26 9.38 -5.18
N PHE A 101 17.72 9.43 -3.92
CA PHE A 101 17.93 8.25 -3.09
C PHE A 101 16.61 7.71 -2.54
N ALA A 102 15.70 8.59 -2.12
CA ALA A 102 14.40 8.20 -1.61
C ALA A 102 13.52 7.55 -2.71
N VAL A 103 13.57 8.06 -3.94
CA VAL A 103 12.78 7.51 -5.05
C VAL A 103 13.49 6.30 -5.66
N PHE A 104 14.70 6.48 -6.19
CA PHE A 104 15.38 5.41 -6.94
C PHE A 104 16.06 4.38 -6.03
N GLY A 105 16.50 4.78 -4.82
CA GLY A 105 17.06 3.85 -3.85
C GLY A 105 16.00 2.89 -3.31
N VAL A 106 14.85 3.41 -2.86
CA VAL A 106 13.72 2.56 -2.44
C VAL A 106 13.24 1.67 -3.59
N ALA A 107 13.08 2.23 -4.79
CA ALA A 107 12.73 1.44 -5.97
C ALA A 107 13.76 0.34 -6.28
N GLY A 108 15.05 0.61 -6.11
CA GLY A 108 16.13 -0.35 -6.32
C GLY A 108 16.14 -1.48 -5.29
N VAL A 109 15.83 -1.18 -4.03
CA VAL A 109 15.68 -2.17 -2.96
C VAL A 109 14.45 -3.04 -3.21
N GLU A 110 13.30 -2.44 -3.52
CA GLU A 110 12.07 -3.18 -3.82
C GLU A 110 12.22 -4.06 -5.09
N ALA A 111 12.97 -3.57 -6.08
CA ALA A 111 13.32 -4.33 -7.28
C ALA A 111 14.17 -5.59 -7.00
N LEU A 112 14.84 -5.69 -5.84
CA LEU A 112 15.54 -6.93 -5.45
C LEU A 112 14.56 -8.10 -5.39
N PHE A 113 13.35 -7.90 -4.87
CA PHE A 113 12.35 -8.95 -4.73
C PHE A 113 11.79 -9.42 -6.08
N THR A 114 11.56 -8.50 -7.02
CA THR A 114 11.16 -8.86 -8.39
C THR A 114 12.31 -9.51 -9.18
N GLY A 115 13.55 -9.09 -8.90
CA GLY A 115 14.76 -9.75 -9.41
C GLY A 115 14.89 -11.18 -8.92
N LEU A 116 14.68 -11.41 -7.62
CA LEU A 116 14.65 -12.74 -7.01
C LEU A 116 13.51 -13.60 -7.57
N ALA A 117 12.32 -13.03 -7.76
CA ALA A 117 11.20 -13.72 -8.40
C ALA A 117 11.54 -14.15 -9.84
N GLY A 118 12.12 -13.26 -10.64
CA GLY A 118 12.57 -13.57 -12.00
C GLY A 118 13.65 -14.65 -12.04
N LEU A 119 14.61 -14.59 -11.12
CA LEU A 119 15.65 -15.61 -10.97
C LEU A 119 15.06 -16.97 -10.57
N ALA A 120 14.17 -17.00 -9.57
CA ALA A 120 13.53 -18.22 -9.08
C ALA A 120 12.68 -18.89 -10.17
N ALA A 121 11.87 -18.10 -10.89
CA ALA A 121 11.09 -18.58 -12.02
C ALA A 121 11.98 -19.17 -13.12
N TRP A 122 13.06 -18.48 -13.49
CA TRP A 122 14.02 -18.95 -14.49
C TRP A 122 14.72 -20.25 -14.04
N MET A 123 15.14 -20.34 -12.78
CA MET A 123 15.76 -21.55 -12.23
C MET A 123 14.79 -22.73 -12.23
N ALA A 124 13.55 -22.52 -11.82
CA ALA A 124 12.51 -23.55 -11.82
C ALA A 124 12.20 -24.06 -13.23
N VAL A 125 12.07 -23.14 -14.19
CA VAL A 125 11.87 -23.47 -15.61
C VAL A 125 13.05 -24.29 -16.15
N ARG A 126 14.30 -23.94 -15.82
CA ARG A 126 15.46 -24.71 -16.25
C ARG A 126 15.55 -26.07 -15.57
N ALA A 127 15.22 -26.17 -14.29
CA ALA A 127 15.18 -27.46 -13.60
C ALA A 127 14.19 -28.43 -14.26
N LEU A 128 13.01 -27.93 -14.65
CA LEU A 128 12.02 -28.71 -15.40
C LEU A 128 12.44 -28.95 -16.86
N GLY A 129 13.12 -28.00 -17.49
CA GLY A 129 13.60 -28.09 -18.87
C GLY A 129 14.82 -29.00 -19.05
N VAL A 130 15.66 -29.18 -18.02
CA VAL A 130 16.75 -30.17 -18.00
C VAL A 130 16.22 -31.60 -18.18
N LEU A 131 14.96 -31.85 -17.84
CA LEU A 131 14.27 -33.12 -18.11
C LEU A 131 13.77 -33.27 -19.56
N GLY A 132 13.80 -32.21 -20.37
CA GLY A 132 13.14 -32.16 -21.70
C GLY A 132 13.94 -31.59 -22.88
N GLY A 133 15.19 -31.12 -22.69
CA GLY A 133 16.14 -30.83 -23.77
C GLY A 133 15.84 -29.66 -24.74
N GLY A 134 14.80 -28.86 -24.49
CA GLY A 134 14.35 -27.80 -25.42
C GLY A 134 14.25 -26.39 -24.81
N ALA A 135 13.97 -25.38 -25.66
CA ALA A 135 13.67 -24.02 -25.20
C ALA A 135 12.42 -24.01 -24.29
N PRO A 136 12.37 -23.16 -23.24
CA PRO A 136 11.17 -23.05 -22.42
C PRO A 136 9.97 -22.70 -23.29
N THR A 137 8.92 -23.52 -23.27
CA THR A 137 7.67 -23.30 -23.99
C THR A 137 6.48 -23.71 -23.12
N GLY A 138 5.31 -23.19 -23.43
CA GLY A 138 4.06 -23.56 -22.77
C GLY A 138 3.76 -22.78 -21.49
N PRO A 139 2.60 -23.06 -20.85
CA PRO A 139 2.06 -22.26 -19.76
C PRO A 139 2.80 -22.43 -18.42
N ALA A 140 3.54 -23.52 -18.22
CA ALA A 140 4.22 -23.80 -16.95
C ALA A 140 5.18 -22.66 -16.53
N ARG A 141 5.93 -22.09 -17.47
CA ARG A 141 6.84 -20.96 -17.19
C ARG A 141 6.10 -19.71 -16.70
N VAL A 142 4.88 -19.50 -17.19
CA VAL A 142 4.03 -18.36 -16.79
C VAL A 142 3.53 -18.57 -15.37
N LEU A 143 3.06 -19.78 -15.06
CA LEU A 143 2.59 -20.12 -13.72
C LEU A 143 3.72 -20.08 -12.68
N LEU A 144 4.93 -20.53 -13.04
CA LEU A 144 6.11 -20.42 -12.20
C LEU A 144 6.53 -18.97 -11.95
N LEU A 145 6.45 -18.10 -12.96
CA LEU A 145 6.65 -16.67 -12.78
C LEU A 145 5.61 -16.08 -11.83
N ALA A 146 4.33 -16.39 -12.02
CA ALA A 146 3.26 -15.91 -11.16
C ALA A 146 3.46 -16.35 -9.70
N ALA A 147 3.81 -17.62 -9.46
CA ALA A 147 4.09 -18.12 -8.12
C ALA A 147 5.32 -17.47 -7.49
N ALA A 148 6.42 -17.34 -8.23
CA ALA A 148 7.62 -16.66 -7.76
C ALA A 148 7.36 -15.17 -7.49
N TRP A 149 6.51 -14.52 -8.30
CA TRP A 149 6.11 -13.13 -8.11
C TRP A 149 5.33 -12.93 -6.81
N GLY A 150 4.30 -13.75 -6.58
CA GLY A 150 3.54 -13.72 -5.33
C GLY A 150 4.42 -13.97 -4.09
N ALA A 151 5.37 -14.91 -4.17
CA ALA A 151 6.34 -15.14 -3.11
C ALA A 151 7.28 -13.94 -2.89
N GLY A 152 7.70 -13.26 -3.96
CA GLY A 152 8.49 -12.04 -3.88
C GLY A 152 7.72 -10.87 -3.25
N GLU A 153 6.45 -10.68 -3.62
CA GLU A 153 5.59 -9.66 -3.00
C GLU A 153 5.23 -9.96 -1.56
N TRP A 154 5.08 -11.23 -1.21
CA TRP A 154 4.96 -11.63 0.18
C TRP A 154 6.27 -11.36 0.92
N LEU A 155 7.43 -11.77 0.41
CA LEU A 155 8.71 -11.59 1.10
C LEU A 155 9.03 -10.11 1.42
N ARG A 156 8.77 -9.20 0.48
CA ARG A 156 9.00 -7.76 0.67
C ARG A 156 8.05 -7.13 1.70
N SER A 157 6.95 -7.80 2.06
CA SER A 157 6.05 -7.32 3.12
C SER A 157 6.57 -7.58 4.53
N TRP A 158 7.65 -8.34 4.70
CA TRP A 158 8.25 -8.65 6.00
C TRP A 158 9.72 -8.25 6.09
N ALA A 159 10.46 -8.32 4.98
CA ALA A 159 11.87 -7.98 4.95
C ALA A 159 12.10 -6.50 5.30
N PHE A 160 13.11 -6.23 6.14
CA PHE A 160 13.46 -4.86 6.57
C PHE A 160 12.27 -4.06 7.15
N THR A 161 11.45 -4.70 8.00
CA THR A 161 10.16 -4.20 8.53
C THR A 161 8.99 -4.24 7.55
N GLY A 162 9.27 -4.36 6.25
CA GLY A 162 8.26 -4.57 5.22
C GLY A 162 7.81 -3.27 4.54
N PHE A 163 7.69 -3.32 3.22
CA PHE A 163 7.16 -2.23 2.41
C PHE A 163 6.19 -2.76 1.35
N PRO A 164 4.98 -3.21 1.72
CA PRO A 164 4.04 -3.91 0.83
C PRO A 164 3.32 -3.01 -0.18
N TRP A 165 3.88 -1.84 -0.52
CA TRP A 165 3.26 -0.88 -1.42
C TRP A 165 3.19 -1.40 -2.86
N ASN A 166 2.17 -1.03 -3.63
CA ASN A 166 2.00 -1.39 -5.06
C ASN A 166 2.03 -2.91 -5.37
N PRO A 167 1.38 -3.81 -4.59
CA PRO A 167 1.27 -5.20 -5.00
C PRO A 167 0.42 -5.29 -6.28
N VAL A 168 0.76 -6.20 -7.20
CA VAL A 168 0.07 -6.31 -8.50
C VAL A 168 -1.43 -6.60 -8.32
N GLY A 169 -1.82 -7.28 -7.23
CA GLY A 169 -3.24 -7.51 -6.91
C GLY A 169 -4.04 -6.22 -6.68
N ALA A 170 -3.40 -5.11 -6.30
CA ALA A 170 -4.06 -3.83 -6.05
C ALA A 170 -4.55 -3.13 -7.33
N VAL A 171 -4.16 -3.58 -8.53
CA VAL A 171 -4.69 -3.01 -9.79
C VAL A 171 -6.21 -3.20 -9.91
N TRP A 172 -6.77 -4.19 -9.21
CA TRP A 172 -8.19 -4.52 -9.24
C TRP A 172 -9.09 -3.64 -8.38
N VAL A 173 -8.54 -2.66 -7.64
CA VAL A 173 -9.37 -1.71 -6.85
C VAL A 173 -10.30 -0.86 -7.73
N VAL A 174 -10.11 -0.85 -9.05
CA VAL A 174 -11.06 -0.28 -10.03
C VAL A 174 -12.37 -1.09 -10.14
N SER A 175 -12.42 -2.30 -9.57
CA SER A 175 -13.60 -3.18 -9.59
C SER A 175 -13.80 -3.82 -8.23
N ASP A 176 -14.82 -3.35 -7.50
CA ASP A 176 -15.19 -3.92 -6.19
C ASP A 176 -15.46 -5.43 -6.26
N ALA A 177 -16.04 -5.89 -7.37
CA ALA A 177 -16.23 -7.31 -7.63
C ALA A 177 -14.88 -8.06 -7.61
N MET A 178 -13.83 -7.54 -8.25
CA MET A 178 -12.51 -8.22 -8.29
C MET A 178 -11.77 -8.13 -6.99
N ALA A 179 -11.93 -7.02 -6.28
CA ALA A 179 -11.44 -6.90 -4.92
C ALA A 179 -12.00 -8.00 -3.99
N GLN A 180 -13.22 -8.53 -4.24
CA GLN A 180 -13.77 -9.61 -3.40
C GLN A 180 -12.92 -10.88 -3.37
N VAL A 181 -12.16 -11.18 -4.43
CA VAL A 181 -11.27 -12.35 -4.49
C VAL A 181 -10.18 -12.27 -3.41
N ALA A 182 -9.76 -11.06 -3.04
CA ALA A 182 -8.78 -10.87 -1.97
C ALA A 182 -9.27 -11.38 -0.61
N ALA A 183 -10.58 -11.49 -0.38
CA ALA A 183 -11.12 -12.09 0.83
C ALA A 183 -10.86 -13.62 0.92
N LEU A 184 -10.59 -14.28 -0.21
CA LEU A 184 -10.35 -15.72 -0.28
C LEU A 184 -8.85 -16.07 -0.28
N VAL A 185 -8.07 -15.34 -1.06
CA VAL A 185 -6.64 -15.67 -1.32
C VAL A 185 -5.67 -14.56 -0.94
N GLY A 186 -6.17 -13.46 -0.37
CA GLY A 186 -5.39 -12.27 -0.08
C GLY A 186 -4.95 -11.51 -1.33
N VAL A 187 -4.32 -10.34 -1.13
CA VAL A 187 -3.85 -9.49 -2.22
C VAL A 187 -2.73 -10.15 -3.04
N TYR A 188 -1.86 -10.96 -2.41
CA TYR A 188 -0.78 -11.66 -3.10
C TYR A 188 -1.31 -12.80 -3.97
N GLY A 189 -2.31 -13.56 -3.50
CA GLY A 189 -2.96 -14.59 -4.31
C GLY A 189 -3.69 -14.00 -5.52
N LEU A 190 -4.40 -12.88 -5.33
CA LEU A 190 -4.98 -12.13 -6.44
C LEU A 190 -3.89 -11.60 -7.40
N GLY A 191 -2.77 -11.12 -6.87
CA GLY A 191 -1.60 -10.73 -7.65
C GLY A 191 -1.06 -11.89 -8.51
N MET A 192 -0.94 -13.09 -7.96
CA MET A 192 -0.52 -14.29 -8.70
C MET A 192 -1.45 -14.58 -9.87
N VAL A 193 -2.76 -14.59 -9.66
CA VAL A 193 -3.76 -14.79 -10.74
C VAL A 193 -3.63 -13.72 -11.81
N THR A 194 -3.42 -12.47 -11.39
CA THR A 194 -3.27 -11.32 -12.28
C THR A 194 -2.02 -11.44 -13.16
N VAL A 195 -0.87 -11.74 -12.55
CA VAL A 195 0.40 -11.96 -13.27
C VAL A 195 0.26 -13.13 -14.23
N ALA A 196 -0.33 -14.24 -13.79
CA ALA A 196 -0.56 -15.40 -14.65
C ALA A 196 -1.42 -15.05 -15.87
N ALA A 197 -2.52 -14.32 -15.68
CA ALA A 197 -3.41 -13.93 -16.77
C ALA A 197 -2.74 -12.94 -17.73
N ALA A 198 -2.06 -11.92 -17.20
CA ALA A 198 -1.36 -10.90 -17.98
C ALA A 198 -0.17 -11.48 -18.78
N ALA A 199 0.54 -12.45 -18.21
CA ALA A 199 1.69 -13.10 -18.85
C ALA A 199 1.30 -14.24 -19.81
N MET A 200 0.09 -14.81 -19.70
CA MET A 200 -0.30 -15.99 -20.48
C MET A 200 -0.18 -15.82 -22.00
N PRO A 201 -0.45 -14.63 -22.59
CA PRO A 201 -0.23 -14.39 -24.02
C PRO A 201 1.21 -14.62 -24.50
N ALA A 202 2.21 -14.68 -23.61
CA ALA A 202 3.58 -15.04 -23.97
C ALA A 202 3.69 -16.41 -24.66
N VAL A 203 2.79 -17.36 -24.35
CA VAL A 203 2.73 -18.70 -24.98
C VAL A 203 2.35 -18.63 -26.45
N LEU A 204 1.65 -17.57 -26.89
CA LEU A 204 1.33 -17.34 -28.30
C LEU A 204 2.59 -17.01 -29.14
N GLY A 205 3.69 -16.62 -28.48
CA GLY A 205 4.99 -16.40 -29.12
C GLY A 205 5.82 -17.67 -29.33
N ASP A 206 5.37 -18.84 -28.84
CA ASP A 206 6.10 -20.09 -29.01
C ASP A 206 6.11 -20.56 -30.48
N GLY A 207 7.21 -21.17 -30.93
CA GLY A 207 7.31 -21.69 -32.29
C GLY A 207 6.28 -22.80 -32.52
N GLY A 208 5.50 -22.71 -33.59
CA GLY A 208 4.39 -23.63 -33.86
C GLY A 208 3.06 -23.26 -33.17
N ALA A 209 2.92 -22.03 -32.68
CA ALA A 209 1.67 -21.54 -32.11
C ALA A 209 0.49 -21.62 -33.10
N GLY A 210 -0.37 -22.63 -32.91
CA GLY A 210 -1.65 -22.79 -33.59
C GLY A 210 -2.82 -22.53 -32.65
N ARG A 211 -4.04 -22.98 -33.01
CA ARG A 211 -5.25 -22.84 -32.17
C ARG A 211 -5.08 -23.36 -30.75
N ARG A 212 -4.20 -24.36 -30.54
CA ARG A 212 -3.94 -24.98 -29.23
C ARG A 212 -3.26 -24.04 -28.22
N SER A 213 -2.50 -23.04 -28.67
CA SER A 213 -1.84 -22.07 -27.78
C SER A 213 -2.81 -21.05 -27.16
N TRP A 214 -4.02 -20.92 -27.71
CA TRP A 214 -5.07 -20.08 -27.16
C TRP A 214 -5.78 -20.71 -25.95
N GLY A 215 -5.67 -22.03 -25.77
CA GLY A 215 -6.33 -22.74 -24.66
C GLY A 215 -5.98 -22.14 -23.29
N PRO A 216 -4.69 -22.04 -22.90
CA PRO A 216 -4.31 -21.43 -21.63
C PRO A 216 -4.75 -19.97 -21.48
N VAL A 217 -4.70 -19.18 -22.56
CA VAL A 217 -5.15 -17.77 -22.57
C VAL A 217 -6.65 -17.69 -22.29
N ALA A 218 -7.44 -18.51 -22.99
CA ALA A 218 -8.89 -18.59 -22.81
C ALA A 218 -9.27 -19.07 -21.40
N VAL A 219 -8.53 -20.05 -20.84
CA VAL A 219 -8.72 -20.50 -19.46
C VAL A 219 -8.47 -19.35 -18.47
N MET A 220 -7.37 -18.62 -18.60
CA MET A 220 -7.10 -17.49 -17.69
C MET A 220 -8.14 -16.37 -17.83
N ALA A 221 -8.57 -16.06 -19.06
CA ALA A 221 -9.64 -15.09 -19.29
C ALA A 221 -10.96 -15.55 -18.65
N GLY A 222 -11.31 -16.83 -18.82
CA GLY A 222 -12.47 -17.44 -18.17
C GLY A 222 -12.39 -17.39 -16.64
N LEU A 223 -11.22 -17.64 -16.06
CA LEU A 223 -11.01 -17.52 -14.61
C LEU A 223 -11.21 -16.09 -14.11
N LEU A 224 -10.74 -15.07 -14.86
CA LEU A 224 -11.01 -13.68 -14.52
C LEU A 224 -12.50 -13.32 -14.62
N VAL A 225 -13.24 -13.88 -15.58
CA VAL A 225 -14.69 -13.70 -15.71
C VAL A 225 -15.48 -14.46 -14.63
N LEU A 226 -14.96 -15.59 -14.15
CA LEU A 226 -15.57 -16.32 -13.03
C LEU A 226 -15.31 -15.63 -11.70
N ALA A 227 -14.08 -15.18 -11.45
CA ALA A 227 -13.77 -14.26 -10.37
C ALA A 227 -14.68 -13.03 -10.45
N TRP A 228 -14.77 -12.47 -11.66
CA TRP A 228 -15.83 -11.63 -12.25
C TRP A 228 -17.17 -11.66 -11.50
N GLY A 229 -17.95 -12.63 -11.96
CA GLY A 229 -19.31 -12.88 -11.53
C GLY A 229 -19.39 -13.34 -10.08
N GLY A 230 -18.42 -14.10 -9.57
CA GLY A 230 -18.43 -14.54 -8.16
C GLY A 230 -18.38 -13.37 -7.19
N GLY A 231 -17.53 -12.38 -7.47
CA GLY A 231 -17.46 -11.14 -6.71
C GLY A 231 -18.73 -10.30 -6.83
N ALA A 232 -19.28 -10.16 -8.03
CA ALA A 232 -20.53 -9.44 -8.27
C ALA A 232 -21.73 -10.08 -7.54
N LEU A 233 -21.84 -11.43 -7.56
CA LEU A 233 -22.86 -12.17 -6.84
C LEU A 233 -22.73 -12.02 -5.33
N ARG A 234 -21.51 -12.05 -4.81
CA ARG A 234 -21.25 -11.81 -3.37
C ARG A 234 -21.71 -10.41 -2.96
N LEU A 235 -21.39 -9.40 -3.75
CA LEU A 235 -21.77 -8.01 -3.47
C LEU A 235 -23.27 -7.79 -3.59
N ALA A 236 -23.94 -8.44 -4.55
CA ALA A 236 -25.40 -8.38 -4.68
C ALA A 236 -26.15 -8.93 -3.46
N GLY A 237 -25.50 -9.82 -2.68
CA GLY A 237 -26.04 -10.33 -1.41
C GLY A 237 -25.50 -9.60 -0.16
N ALA A 238 -24.70 -8.54 -0.32
CA ALA A 238 -24.20 -7.76 0.82
C ALA A 238 -25.32 -6.92 1.45
N THR A 239 -25.16 -6.61 2.74
CA THR A 239 -26.11 -5.78 3.48
C THR A 239 -25.54 -4.38 3.69
N ASP A 240 -26.36 -3.37 3.44
CA ASP A 240 -26.06 -1.96 3.74
C ASP A 240 -26.54 -1.57 5.14
N ALA A 241 -26.75 -2.56 6.02
CA ALA A 241 -27.22 -2.32 7.38
C ALA A 241 -26.24 -1.42 8.15
N THR A 242 -26.77 -0.29 8.61
CA THR A 242 -26.06 0.63 9.50
C THR A 242 -26.21 0.18 10.96
N VAL A 243 -25.33 0.67 11.85
CA VAL A 243 -25.49 0.47 13.29
C VAL A 243 -26.53 1.47 13.82
N PRO A 244 -27.67 1.00 14.38
CA PRO A 244 -28.71 1.90 14.87
C PRO A 244 -28.19 2.87 15.92
N GLY A 245 -28.60 4.14 15.83
CA GLY A 245 -28.21 5.18 16.79
C GLY A 245 -26.73 5.57 16.74
N VAL A 246 -25.97 5.10 15.75
CA VAL A 246 -24.58 5.52 15.54
C VAL A 246 -24.49 6.39 14.29
N ARG A 247 -23.94 7.58 14.47
CA ARG A 247 -23.58 8.48 13.38
C ARG A 247 -22.20 9.09 13.63
N LEU A 248 -21.32 8.91 12.65
CA LEU A 248 -19.93 9.37 12.72
C LEU A 248 -19.77 10.66 11.90
N ARG A 249 -19.08 11.64 12.46
CA ARG A 249 -18.62 12.84 11.73
C ARG A 249 -17.11 12.80 11.56
N LEU A 250 -16.66 12.81 10.32
CA LEU A 250 -15.24 12.83 9.98
C LEU A 250 -14.84 14.29 9.71
N VAL A 251 -13.81 14.78 10.40
CA VAL A 251 -13.35 16.16 10.29
C VAL A 251 -12.02 16.23 9.58
N GLN A 252 -11.98 16.96 8.46
CA GLN A 252 -10.77 17.17 7.67
C GLN A 252 -10.49 18.68 7.54
N PRO A 253 -9.69 19.26 8.45
CA PRO A 253 -9.50 20.71 8.49
C PRO A 253 -8.61 21.26 7.37
N ASP A 254 -7.97 20.38 6.58
CA ASP A 254 -7.05 20.74 5.49
C ASP A 254 -5.93 21.70 5.92
N ILE A 255 -5.26 21.36 7.04
CA ILE A 255 -4.15 22.15 7.58
C ILE A 255 -2.88 21.81 6.79
N PRO A 256 -2.22 22.80 6.14
CA PRO A 256 -0.97 22.56 5.44
C PRO A 256 0.12 22.01 6.37
N GLN A 257 0.84 20.97 5.91
CA GLN A 257 1.80 20.24 6.75
C GLN A 257 2.87 21.14 7.40
N ARG A 258 3.35 22.18 6.68
CA ARG A 258 4.32 23.17 7.19
C ARG A 258 3.82 24.03 8.36
N LEU A 259 2.49 24.16 8.51
CA LEU A 259 1.85 24.96 9.56
C LEU A 259 1.42 24.11 10.76
N LYS A 260 1.34 22.79 10.60
CA LYS A 260 0.75 21.86 11.57
C LYS A 260 1.42 21.92 12.95
N TRP A 261 2.74 22.09 12.98
CA TRP A 261 3.55 22.03 14.19
C TRP A 261 4.01 23.39 14.72
N GLN A 262 3.51 24.50 14.14
CA GLN A 262 3.80 25.85 14.63
C GLN A 262 3.06 26.11 15.95
N ALA A 263 3.80 26.54 16.98
CA ALA A 263 3.30 26.61 18.35
C ALA A 263 2.18 27.65 18.52
N ASP A 264 2.30 28.79 17.86
CA ASP A 264 1.33 29.89 17.83
C ASP A 264 0.01 29.53 17.12
N LEU A 265 0.05 28.61 16.16
CA LEU A 265 -1.13 28.16 15.43
C LEU A 265 -1.88 26.98 16.09
N ARG A 266 -1.26 26.30 17.06
CA ARG A 266 -1.79 25.08 17.71
C ARG A 266 -3.23 25.22 18.20
N ALA A 267 -3.52 26.26 18.99
CA ALA A 267 -4.86 26.47 19.54
C ALA A 267 -5.88 26.78 18.44
N GLY A 268 -5.48 27.53 17.40
CA GLY A 268 -6.32 27.80 16.23
C GLY A 268 -6.66 26.53 15.45
N HIS A 269 -5.70 25.63 15.26
CA HIS A 269 -5.90 24.35 14.59
C HIS A 269 -6.89 23.44 15.33
N ILE A 270 -6.84 23.41 16.67
CA ILE A 270 -7.80 22.65 17.48
C ILE A 270 -9.19 23.31 17.38
N ARG A 271 -9.29 24.64 17.55
CA ARG A 271 -10.56 25.36 17.44
C ARG A 271 -11.24 25.17 16.08
N ARG A 272 -10.49 25.24 14.98
CA ARG A 272 -11.03 24.95 13.65
C ARG A 272 -11.68 23.57 13.57
N GLN A 273 -11.07 22.56 14.19
CA GLN A 273 -11.65 21.22 14.24
C GLN A 273 -12.90 21.18 15.12
N VAL A 274 -12.92 21.90 16.24
CA VAL A 274 -14.11 22.06 17.09
C VAL A 274 -15.25 22.69 16.29
N ASP A 275 -15.01 23.82 15.62
CA ASP A 275 -16.02 24.51 14.82
C ASP A 275 -16.61 23.61 13.72
N MET A 276 -15.75 22.87 13.01
CA MET A 276 -16.20 21.88 12.01
C MET A 276 -16.94 20.70 12.63
N SER A 277 -16.59 20.31 13.86
CA SER A 277 -17.28 19.25 14.60
C SER A 277 -18.66 19.68 15.07
N LEU A 278 -18.86 20.98 15.31
CA LEU A 278 -20.12 21.58 15.77
C LEU A 278 -21.01 22.10 14.63
N ALA A 279 -20.49 22.13 13.39
CA ALA A 279 -21.27 22.54 12.22
C ALA A 279 -22.61 21.79 12.14
N PRO A 280 -23.70 22.42 11.69
CA PRO A 280 -24.97 21.70 11.53
C PRO A 280 -24.79 20.48 10.60
N PRO A 281 -25.47 19.36 10.85
CA PRO A 281 -25.53 18.28 9.88
C PRO A 281 -26.16 18.76 8.58
N ALA A 282 -26.02 17.99 7.50
CA ALA A 282 -26.72 18.30 6.26
C ALA A 282 -28.25 18.29 6.49
N ASP A 283 -28.99 19.02 5.66
CA ASP A 283 -30.44 19.16 5.85
C ASP A 283 -31.13 17.79 5.90
N GLY A 284 -31.87 17.55 6.99
CA GLY A 284 -32.59 16.30 7.23
C GLY A 284 -31.77 15.19 7.90
N ASP A 285 -30.47 15.38 8.12
CA ASP A 285 -29.63 14.39 8.78
C ASP A 285 -29.65 14.53 10.32
N PRO A 286 -29.70 13.42 11.07
CA PRO A 286 -29.51 13.43 12.52
C PRO A 286 -28.16 14.03 12.94
N ALA A 287 -28.11 14.57 14.17
CA ALA A 287 -26.86 15.00 14.78
C ALA A 287 -25.85 13.84 14.88
N PRO A 288 -24.54 14.12 14.79
CA PRO A 288 -23.53 13.09 14.98
C PRO A 288 -23.52 12.61 16.43
N THR A 289 -23.23 11.33 16.61
CA THR A 289 -23.03 10.73 17.94
C THR A 289 -21.55 10.67 18.32
N HIS A 290 -20.67 10.61 17.33
CA HIS A 290 -19.22 10.52 17.53
C HIS A 290 -18.51 11.33 16.45
N VAL A 291 -17.36 11.88 16.80
CA VAL A 291 -16.53 12.70 15.92
C VAL A 291 -15.16 12.04 15.77
N ILE A 292 -14.60 12.05 14.57
CA ILE A 292 -13.31 11.45 14.22
C ILE A 292 -12.41 12.53 13.63
N TRP A 293 -11.22 12.69 14.22
CA TRP A 293 -10.17 13.57 13.71
C TRP A 293 -8.99 12.74 13.19
N GLY A 294 -8.31 13.25 12.16
CA GLY A 294 -7.21 12.54 11.48
C GLY A 294 -5.96 12.32 12.34
N GLU A 295 -4.94 11.70 11.73
CA GLU A 295 -3.68 11.37 12.41
C GLU A 295 -2.95 12.63 12.89
N THR A 296 -2.60 12.64 14.17
CA THR A 296 -1.85 13.73 14.81
C THR A 296 -2.47 15.12 14.55
N MET A 297 -3.80 15.20 14.38
CA MET A 297 -4.49 16.48 14.15
C MET A 297 -4.63 17.33 15.42
N VAL A 298 -4.31 16.75 16.58
CA VAL A 298 -4.08 17.50 17.81
C VAL A 298 -2.58 17.55 18.07
N PRO A 299 -1.89 18.66 17.76
CA PRO A 299 -0.44 18.77 17.96
C PRO A 299 -0.09 19.07 19.42
N ALA A 300 -0.67 18.32 20.36
CA ALA A 300 -0.49 18.41 21.81
C ALA A 300 -0.56 17.02 22.45
N PHE A 301 0.11 16.85 23.60
CA PHE A 301 0.04 15.62 24.39
C PHE A 301 -1.24 15.61 25.22
N LEU A 302 -2.32 15.05 24.66
CA LEU A 302 -3.63 15.07 25.32
C LEU A 302 -3.62 14.40 26.69
N ASP A 303 -2.69 13.49 26.99
CA ASP A 303 -2.53 12.90 28.32
C ASP A 303 -1.92 13.86 29.36
N ARG A 304 -1.26 14.94 28.93
CA ARG A 304 -0.60 15.93 29.81
C ARG A 304 -1.21 17.34 29.74
N ASP A 305 -1.85 17.69 28.63
CA ASP A 305 -2.34 19.04 28.37
C ASP A 305 -3.85 19.14 28.63
N GLU A 306 -4.21 19.57 29.85
CA GLU A 306 -5.60 19.80 30.27
C GLU A 306 -6.31 20.83 29.41
N SER A 307 -5.61 21.88 28.98
CA SER A 307 -6.19 22.95 28.16
C SER A 307 -6.57 22.43 26.77
N ALA A 308 -5.71 21.60 26.17
CA ALA A 308 -6.01 20.93 24.92
C ALA A 308 -7.17 19.95 25.08
N ARG A 309 -7.19 19.13 26.14
CA ARG A 309 -8.33 18.23 26.42
C ARG A 309 -9.64 19.00 26.57
N ALA A 310 -9.64 20.14 27.26
CA ALA A 310 -10.81 20.97 27.42
C ALA A 310 -11.31 21.56 26.09
N LEU A 311 -10.42 21.91 25.16
CA LEU A 311 -10.80 22.31 23.80
C LEU A 311 -11.39 21.13 23.01
N VAL A 312 -10.77 19.95 23.06
CA VAL A 312 -11.28 18.75 22.38
C VAL A 312 -12.66 18.35 22.91
N ALA A 313 -12.88 18.44 24.23
CA ALA A 313 -14.15 18.11 24.87
C ALA A 313 -15.33 18.93 24.32
N GLN A 314 -15.10 20.16 23.86
CA GLN A 314 -16.14 21.00 23.25
C GLN A 314 -16.70 20.43 21.94
N ALA A 315 -15.94 19.57 21.26
CA ALA A 315 -16.37 18.91 20.03
C ALA A 315 -17.14 17.59 20.29
N VAL A 316 -17.25 17.15 21.54
CA VAL A 316 -17.85 15.86 21.88
C VAL A 316 -19.38 15.96 21.84
N PRO A 317 -20.07 15.15 21.02
CA PRO A 317 -21.53 15.12 21.03
C PRO A 317 -22.07 14.62 22.39
N PRO A 318 -23.31 14.99 22.76
CA PRO A 318 -23.93 14.51 24.01
C PRO A 318 -23.88 12.98 24.14
N GLY A 319 -23.23 12.48 25.20
CA GLY A 319 -23.07 11.04 25.45
C GLY A 319 -22.10 10.30 24.49
N GLY A 320 -21.43 11.05 23.61
CA GLY A 320 -20.54 10.53 22.58
C GLY A 320 -19.05 10.66 22.90
N LEU A 321 -18.22 10.53 21.87
CA LEU A 321 -16.76 10.68 21.95
C LEU A 321 -16.20 11.46 20.75
N VAL A 322 -15.04 12.08 20.96
CA VAL A 322 -14.11 12.46 19.89
C VAL A 322 -12.97 11.43 19.85
N LEU A 323 -12.76 10.82 18.70
CA LEU A 323 -11.62 9.95 18.41
C LEU A 323 -10.54 10.77 17.73
N ALA A 324 -9.54 11.21 18.49
CA ALA A 324 -8.52 12.16 18.04
C ALA A 324 -7.16 11.52 17.86
N GLY A 325 -6.53 11.73 16.70
CA GLY A 325 -5.12 11.45 16.51
C GLY A 325 -4.24 12.51 17.21
N ALA A 326 -3.36 12.09 18.11
CA ALA A 326 -2.43 12.96 18.83
C ALA A 326 -1.17 12.19 19.27
N PRO A 327 -0.05 12.89 19.53
CA PRO A 327 1.07 12.26 20.22
C PRO A 327 0.68 11.99 21.68
N ARG A 328 1.18 10.88 22.23
CA ARG A 328 0.96 10.48 23.63
C ARG A 328 2.29 10.27 24.32
N ALA A 329 2.42 10.71 25.56
CA ALA A 329 3.65 10.53 26.34
C ALA A 329 3.29 10.35 27.82
N PRO A 330 2.74 9.20 28.26
CA PRO A 330 2.34 9.02 29.65
C PRO A 330 3.53 9.23 30.59
N ASP A 331 3.29 9.82 31.75
CA ASP A 331 4.27 9.80 32.83
C ASP A 331 4.20 8.44 33.54
N THR A 332 5.13 7.54 33.19
CA THR A 332 5.20 6.20 33.78
C THR A 332 6.37 6.06 34.76
N GLY A 333 6.99 7.18 35.20
CA GLY A 333 8.18 7.15 36.06
C GLY A 333 9.43 6.50 35.43
N GLY A 334 9.40 6.24 34.12
CA GLY A 334 10.48 5.60 33.34
C GLY A 334 11.05 6.53 32.26
N PRO A 335 11.84 6.01 31.31
CA PRO A 335 12.38 6.82 30.23
C PRO A 335 11.25 7.48 29.42
N PHE A 336 11.46 8.74 29.04
CA PHE A 336 10.52 9.50 28.23
C PHE A 336 10.30 8.80 26.89
N ARG A 337 9.05 8.43 26.62
CA ARG A 337 8.61 7.76 25.40
C ARG A 337 7.41 8.47 24.82
N VAL A 338 7.38 8.53 23.49
CA VAL A 338 6.31 9.17 22.74
C VAL A 338 5.72 8.15 21.78
N TRP A 339 4.40 8.11 21.69
CA TRP A 339 3.65 7.29 20.75
C TRP A 339 2.84 8.19 19.81
N ASN A 340 2.60 7.71 18.59
CA ASN A 340 1.58 8.24 17.70
C ASN A 340 0.29 7.47 18.00
N SER A 341 -0.74 8.17 18.45
CA SER A 341 -1.87 7.51 19.10
C SER A 341 -3.21 8.02 18.60
N LEU A 342 -4.21 7.14 18.65
CA LEU A 342 -5.62 7.49 18.64
C LEU A 342 -6.09 7.51 20.11
N LEU A 343 -6.68 8.63 20.55
CA LEU A 343 -7.25 8.78 21.89
C LEU A 343 -8.75 9.04 21.77
N ALA A 344 -9.55 8.31 22.54
CA ALA A 344 -10.99 8.57 22.68
C ALA A 344 -11.22 9.51 23.86
N VAL A 345 -11.76 10.69 23.60
CA VAL A 345 -12.03 11.75 24.57
C VAL A 345 -13.54 11.91 24.75
N ASP A 346 -14.00 11.94 26.00
CA ASP A 346 -15.41 12.16 26.34
C ASP A 346 -15.74 13.64 26.62
N GLY A 347 -17.02 13.94 26.87
CA GLY A 347 -17.50 15.30 27.12
C GLY A 347 -16.96 15.95 28.41
N ALA A 348 -16.37 15.16 29.31
CA ALA A 348 -15.68 15.68 30.49
C ALA A 348 -14.18 15.94 30.24
N GLY A 349 -13.70 15.72 29.00
CA GLY A 349 -12.30 15.83 28.63
C GLY A 349 -11.44 14.70 29.17
N ARG A 350 -12.02 13.54 29.51
CA ARG A 350 -11.28 12.36 29.95
C ARG A 350 -10.91 11.49 28.76
N VAL A 351 -9.68 10.96 28.75
CA VAL A 351 -9.27 9.93 27.80
C VAL A 351 -9.78 8.58 28.30
N VAL A 352 -10.75 8.00 27.61
CA VAL A 352 -11.43 6.76 28.03
C VAL A 352 -10.89 5.51 27.33
N ALA A 353 -10.19 5.66 26.20
CA ALA A 353 -9.51 4.57 25.51
C ALA A 353 -8.35 5.10 24.66
N THR A 354 -7.37 4.23 24.40
CA THR A 354 -6.21 4.55 23.56
C THR A 354 -5.82 3.39 22.64
N TYR A 355 -5.29 3.76 21.48
CA TYR A 355 -4.56 2.88 20.59
C TYR A 355 -3.25 3.58 20.19
N ASP A 356 -2.13 2.89 20.42
CA ASP A 356 -0.80 3.38 20.06
C ASP A 356 -0.35 2.64 18.79
N LYS A 357 0.11 3.39 17.78
CA LYS A 357 0.55 2.87 16.47
C LYS A 357 1.60 1.78 16.65
N ALA A 358 1.36 0.61 16.08
CA ALA A 358 2.23 -0.56 16.21
C ALA A 358 3.28 -0.64 15.10
N HIS A 359 2.90 -0.35 13.85
CA HIS A 359 3.83 -0.37 12.72
C HIS A 359 4.30 1.05 12.36
N LEU A 360 5.57 1.34 12.66
CA LEU A 360 6.15 2.67 12.44
C LEU A 360 6.72 2.82 11.03
N VAL A 361 6.65 4.02 10.48
CA VAL A 361 7.24 4.38 9.18
C VAL A 361 8.75 4.58 9.33
N PRO A 362 9.60 3.82 8.61
CA PRO A 362 11.05 4.04 8.60
C PRO A 362 11.41 5.44 8.08
N PHE A 363 12.40 6.09 8.71
CA PHE A 363 12.86 7.47 8.48
C PHE A 363 11.83 8.58 8.77
N GLY A 364 10.54 8.26 8.71
CA GLY A 364 9.44 9.15 9.09
C GLY A 364 9.20 9.18 10.60
N GLU A 365 9.10 8.02 11.27
CA GLU A 365 8.75 7.91 12.69
C GLU A 365 9.92 7.43 13.56
N TYR A 366 10.89 6.75 12.97
CA TYR A 366 12.15 6.36 13.60
C TYR A 366 13.29 6.31 12.56
N VAL A 367 14.55 6.32 12.99
CA VAL A 367 15.70 6.11 12.10
C VAL A 367 16.22 4.67 12.23
N PRO A 368 16.07 3.82 11.19
CA PRO A 368 16.70 2.50 11.18
C PRO A 368 18.21 2.60 11.41
N PHE A 369 18.80 1.70 12.20
CA PHE A 369 20.25 1.71 12.47
C PHE A 369 20.79 3.07 12.94
N ARG A 370 20.04 3.78 13.81
CA ARG A 370 20.40 5.12 14.33
C ARG A 370 21.81 5.23 14.93
N SER A 371 22.39 4.12 15.39
CA SER A 371 23.79 4.08 15.87
C SER A 371 24.83 4.30 14.76
N ILE A 372 24.46 4.14 13.49
CA ILE A 372 25.37 4.17 12.33
C ILE A 372 24.96 5.25 11.31
N LEU A 373 23.66 5.57 11.22
CA LEU A 373 23.15 6.59 10.29
C LEU A 373 23.05 7.97 10.97
N PRO A 374 23.89 8.95 10.60
CA PRO A 374 23.87 10.29 11.19
C PRO A 374 22.85 11.20 10.50
N ILE A 375 21.61 10.73 10.36
CA ILE A 375 20.51 11.48 9.74
C ILE A 375 19.39 11.72 10.75
N ASP A 376 18.77 12.88 10.64
CA ASP A 376 17.57 13.20 11.39
C ASP A 376 16.33 12.54 10.76
N LYS A 377 15.33 12.31 11.62
CA LYS A 377 14.00 11.88 11.21
C LYS A 377 13.31 12.98 10.39
N ILE A 378 12.53 12.59 9.38
CA ILE A 378 11.85 13.53 8.46
C ILE A 378 10.70 14.28 9.15
N THR A 379 10.04 13.66 10.14
CA THR A 379 8.90 14.28 10.84
C THR A 379 9.32 15.09 12.06
N ALA A 380 8.45 16.00 12.50
CA ALA A 380 8.69 16.87 13.64
C ALA A 380 9.02 16.10 14.93
N GLY A 381 9.89 16.71 15.75
CA GLY A 381 10.36 16.16 17.03
C GLY A 381 11.69 15.41 16.91
N ARG A 382 12.59 15.62 17.88
CA ARG A 382 13.96 15.06 17.86
C ARG A 382 14.04 13.56 18.20
N GLY A 383 13.03 13.03 18.88
CA GLY A 383 12.96 11.63 19.32
C GLY A 383 12.20 10.71 18.36
N ASP A 384 12.53 9.43 18.39
CA ASP A 384 11.77 8.39 17.69
C ASP A 384 10.46 8.09 18.43
N PHE A 385 9.44 7.70 17.68
CA PHE A 385 8.24 7.14 18.27
C PHE A 385 8.51 5.72 18.80
N SER A 386 7.80 5.37 19.86
CA SER A 386 7.73 4.02 20.40
C SER A 386 6.61 3.25 19.70
N ALA A 387 6.84 1.96 19.44
CA ALA A 387 5.81 1.08 18.88
C ALA A 387 4.78 0.68 19.95
N GLY A 388 3.51 0.63 19.54
CA GLY A 388 2.41 0.06 20.31
C GLY A 388 2.41 -1.48 20.31
N PRO A 389 1.48 -2.10 21.05
CA PRO A 389 1.48 -3.55 21.30
C PRO A 389 1.03 -4.40 20.10
N GLY A 390 0.49 -3.81 19.04
CA GLY A 390 -0.03 -4.51 17.88
C GLY A 390 -1.51 -4.27 17.59
N PRO A 391 -2.04 -4.83 16.48
CA PRO A 391 -3.44 -4.73 16.11
C PRO A 391 -4.34 -5.36 17.16
N ARG A 392 -5.39 -4.65 17.59
CA ARG A 392 -6.38 -5.14 18.56
C ARG A 392 -7.72 -4.47 18.37
N ALA A 393 -8.81 -5.17 18.66
CA ALA A 393 -10.12 -4.55 18.76
C ALA A 393 -10.24 -3.77 20.08
N VAL A 394 -10.68 -2.52 20.01
CA VAL A 394 -10.88 -1.61 21.15
C VAL A 394 -12.37 -1.40 21.36
N ASP A 395 -12.83 -1.52 22.61
CA ASP A 395 -14.20 -1.19 23.00
C ASP A 395 -14.31 0.31 23.28
N LEU A 396 -15.30 0.95 22.68
CA LEU A 396 -15.58 2.37 22.85
C LEU A 396 -17.05 2.53 23.29
N PRO A 397 -17.33 3.32 24.33
CA PRO A 397 -18.71 3.63 24.71
C PRO A 397 -19.54 4.11 23.50
N GLY A 398 -20.73 3.55 23.32
CA GLY A 398 -21.65 3.94 22.24
C GLY A 398 -21.28 3.42 20.84
N LEU A 399 -20.23 2.60 20.69
CA LEU A 399 -19.80 2.04 19.41
C LEU A 399 -19.54 0.53 19.49
N PRO A 400 -19.78 -0.23 18.40
CA PRO A 400 -19.27 -1.59 18.28
C PRO A 400 -17.73 -1.62 18.35
N PRO A 401 -17.12 -2.76 18.72
CA PRO A 401 -15.66 -2.88 18.82
C PRO A 401 -14.97 -2.46 17.53
N VAL A 402 -14.03 -1.52 17.63
CA VAL A 402 -13.31 -0.94 16.49
C VAL A 402 -11.92 -1.57 16.35
N GLY A 403 -11.46 -1.80 15.13
CA GLY A 403 -10.06 -2.09 14.82
C GLY A 403 -9.37 -0.80 14.35
N PRO A 404 -8.79 0.00 15.26
CA PRO A 404 -8.10 1.22 14.90
C PRO A 404 -6.76 0.90 14.22
N GLN A 405 -6.41 1.72 13.25
CA GLN A 405 -5.17 1.71 12.49
C GLN A 405 -4.73 3.16 12.28
N ILE A 406 -3.43 3.40 12.24
CA ILE A 406 -2.88 4.73 11.99
C ILE A 406 -2.05 4.70 10.72
N CYS A 407 -2.53 5.39 9.69
CA CYS A 407 -1.80 5.70 8.47
C CYS A 407 -1.29 4.43 7.77
N TYR A 408 0.03 4.27 7.74
CA TYR A 408 0.79 3.20 7.10
C TYR A 408 0.41 1.79 7.55
N GLU A 409 -0.25 1.60 8.69
CA GLU A 409 -0.59 0.27 9.19
C GLU A 409 -1.59 -0.48 8.30
N ILE A 410 -2.49 0.24 7.62
CA ILE A 410 -3.57 -0.37 6.84
C ILE A 410 -3.06 -1.18 5.63
N ILE A 411 -1.86 -0.89 5.14
CA ILE A 411 -1.33 -1.53 3.94
C ILE A 411 -0.66 -2.89 4.21
N PHE A 412 -0.55 -3.33 5.47
CA PHE A 412 0.09 -4.60 5.84
C PHE A 412 -0.92 -5.75 5.89
N PRO A 413 -0.99 -6.61 4.85
CA PRO A 413 -1.98 -7.67 4.82
C PRO A 413 -1.77 -8.65 5.97
N GLY A 414 -2.84 -9.01 6.67
CA GLY A 414 -2.77 -9.91 7.84
C GLY A 414 -2.28 -9.27 9.14
N ARG A 415 -2.04 -7.95 9.17
CA ARG A 415 -1.63 -7.20 10.38
C ARG A 415 -2.61 -6.07 10.73
N VAL A 416 -3.88 -6.22 10.36
CA VAL A 416 -4.94 -5.21 10.56
C VAL A 416 -5.94 -5.61 11.67
N VAL A 417 -6.02 -6.90 12.00
CA VAL A 417 -6.95 -7.42 13.00
C VAL A 417 -6.17 -8.31 13.98
N GLY A 418 -6.39 -8.11 15.28
CA GLY A 418 -5.85 -8.97 16.33
C GLY A 418 -6.71 -10.20 16.57
N ASP A 419 -6.54 -10.86 17.73
CA ASP A 419 -7.25 -12.11 18.05
C ASP A 419 -8.78 -11.94 18.08
N ARG A 420 -9.26 -10.80 18.60
CA ARG A 420 -10.67 -10.44 18.57
C ARG A 420 -11.00 -9.68 17.29
N ARG A 421 -11.85 -10.25 16.44
CA ARG A 421 -12.34 -9.61 15.22
C ARG A 421 -13.16 -8.35 15.56
N PRO A 422 -12.81 -7.16 15.05
CA PRO A 422 -13.60 -5.96 15.24
C PRO A 422 -14.87 -6.00 14.37
N ALA A 423 -15.86 -5.18 14.74
CA ALA A 423 -17.07 -4.97 13.95
C ALA A 423 -16.84 -3.99 12.78
N TRP A 424 -15.87 -3.09 12.91
CA TRP A 424 -15.49 -2.11 11.87
C TRP A 424 -14.01 -1.71 12.03
N LEU A 425 -13.43 -1.17 10.96
CA LEU A 425 -12.05 -0.69 10.92
C LEU A 425 -12.03 0.83 10.87
N LEU A 426 -11.10 1.45 11.58
CA LEU A 426 -10.88 2.90 11.57
C LEU A 426 -9.42 3.18 11.24
N ASN A 427 -9.14 3.67 10.04
CA ASN A 427 -7.81 4.16 9.70
C ASN A 427 -7.79 5.69 9.75
N ILE A 428 -7.02 6.27 10.66
CA ILE A 428 -6.75 7.72 10.65
C ILE A 428 -5.40 7.97 9.98
N THR A 429 -5.32 8.91 9.05
CA THR A 429 -4.07 9.21 8.33
C THR A 429 -3.83 10.71 8.22
N ASN A 430 -2.62 11.07 7.82
CA ASN A 430 -2.23 12.41 7.41
C ASN A 430 -1.41 12.35 6.11
N ASP A 431 -2.09 12.32 4.98
CA ASP A 431 -1.44 12.16 3.67
C ASP A 431 -0.91 13.47 3.08
N SER A 432 -0.96 14.58 3.84
CA SER A 432 -0.44 15.88 3.40
C SER A 432 1.07 15.85 3.12
N TRP A 433 1.78 14.83 3.61
CA TRP A 433 3.18 14.54 3.26
C TRP A 433 3.40 14.25 1.79
N PHE A 434 2.41 13.69 1.08
CA PHE A 434 2.58 13.21 -0.29
C PHE A 434 2.13 14.23 -1.34
N GLY A 435 1.55 15.35 -0.91
CA GLY A 435 1.07 16.41 -1.80
C GLY A 435 0.01 15.93 -2.78
N ARG A 436 -0.22 16.71 -3.85
CA ARG A 436 -1.16 16.37 -4.93
C ARG A 436 -0.48 15.45 -5.96
N THR A 437 -0.13 14.25 -5.52
CA THR A 437 0.54 13.22 -6.33
C THR A 437 -0.29 11.93 -6.35
N ALA A 438 0.28 10.84 -6.88
CA ALA A 438 -0.35 9.53 -6.87
C ALA A 438 -0.33 8.82 -5.50
N GLY A 439 0.50 9.26 -4.54
CA GLY A 439 0.69 8.57 -3.26
C GLY A 439 -0.59 8.31 -2.44
N PRO A 440 -1.54 9.27 -2.34
CA PRO A 440 -2.79 9.07 -1.60
C PRO A 440 -3.87 8.22 -2.29
N TYR A 441 -3.71 7.87 -3.57
CA TYR A 441 -4.66 7.04 -4.34
C TYR A 441 -4.27 5.56 -4.22
#